data_AF-A0A521MLC6-F1
#
_entry.id   AF-A0A521MLC6-F1
#
_cell.length_a   1.000
_cell.length_b   1.000
_cell.length_c   1.000
_cell.angle_alpha   90.00
_cell.angle_beta   90.00
_cell.angle_gamma   90.00
#
_symmetry.space_group_name_H-M   'P 1'
#
loop_
_entity.id
_entity.type
_entity.pdbx_description
1 polymer ?
#
loop_
_entity_poly.entity_id
_entity_poly.type
_entity_poly.pdbx_seq_one_letter_code
_entity_poly.pdbx_strand_id
1 'polypeptide(L)'
;MPRPYPPEFRARAIALVREGRQVTQTAAHLGIHEVTLHSWLRQDDIDYGRRPGRSTSEDAELRAARRRIRQLEQELKIVKLASKWLSEEERVGPKRAHPVIDRLVDTGAPVETCCRLLGVSRQGYYRYRKRPTSATQLRRQWLTGLIREIHTASRGTYGYRRIHAELTIGMEIPCSSRLISVLMTRGAMYGLPGPTRVKRLKGVATADDLVHRKFHRLSPNELWVTDITEHPTREGKVFCAAVLDACSRKIVGWAIDSKQDSTLVVNALDMALRARKPAPGGIVHADHGVQFTSWAFTQKIRSAGLLPSFGTVGDALDNAMMESFWSSMQIELLNRKKWRTRIELANAIFEYIEVFYNRRRRHSSLGYQTPTDFDLALSKQLTSA
;
A
#
# COMPACT_ATOMS: atom_id res chain seq x y z
N MET A 1 52.19 23.22 21.09
CA MET A 1 52.31 24.67 20.79
C MET A 1 52.82 25.37 22.05
N PRO A 2 53.80 26.28 21.95
CA PRO A 2 54.24 27.06 23.10
C PRO A 2 53.06 27.85 23.68
N ARG A 3 53.02 28.00 25.01
CA ARG A 3 51.96 28.78 25.67
C ARG A 3 52.03 30.24 25.19
N PRO A 4 50.91 30.85 24.78
CA PRO A 4 50.89 32.26 24.40
C PRO A 4 51.27 33.12 25.61
N TYR A 5 52.05 34.18 25.36
CA TYR A 5 52.41 35.15 26.40
C TYR A 5 51.15 35.85 26.94
N PRO A 6 51.04 36.08 28.26
CA PRO A 6 49.93 36.84 28.84
C PRO A 6 49.81 38.24 28.22
N PRO A 7 48.59 38.78 28.08
CA PRO A 7 48.37 40.11 27.51
C PRO A 7 49.07 41.22 28.31
N GLU A 8 49.11 41.09 29.65
CA GLU A 8 49.80 42.04 30.54
C GLU A 8 51.32 42.05 30.32
N PHE A 9 51.91 40.87 30.08
CA PHE A 9 53.33 40.74 29.77
C PHE A 9 53.67 41.42 28.44
N ARG A 10 52.83 41.21 27.41
CA ARG A 10 52.97 41.86 26.11
C ARG A 10 52.86 43.38 26.22
N ALA A 11 51.89 43.90 26.97
CA ALA A 11 51.69 45.34 27.17
C ALA A 11 52.89 46.00 27.86
N ARG A 12 53.44 45.37 28.91
CA ARG A 12 54.64 45.86 29.61
C ARG A 12 55.90 45.82 28.74
N ALA A 13 56.06 44.77 27.92
CA ALA A 13 57.18 44.68 26.97
C ALA A 13 57.15 45.80 25.92
N ILE A 14 55.96 46.15 25.42
CA ILE A 14 55.76 47.27 24.48
C ILE A 14 56.05 48.61 25.18
N ALA A 15 55.58 48.81 26.41
CA ALA A 15 55.80 50.03 27.18
C ALA A 15 57.30 50.32 27.38
N LEU A 16 58.10 49.31 27.75
CA LEU A 16 59.55 49.44 27.94
C LEU A 16 60.28 49.92 26.67
N VAL A 17 59.86 49.46 25.49
CA VAL A 17 60.44 49.93 24.22
C VAL A 17 60.00 51.37 23.93
N ARG A 18 58.74 51.71 24.20
CA ARG A 18 58.22 53.07 23.98
C ARG A 18 58.77 54.12 24.95
N GLU A 19 59.25 53.71 26.12
CA GLU A 19 60.02 54.52 27.07
C GLU A 19 61.45 54.81 26.60
N GLY A 20 61.87 54.28 25.44
CA GLY A 20 63.15 54.59 24.79
C GLY A 20 64.21 53.50 24.86
N ARG A 21 63.88 52.30 25.37
CA ARG A 21 64.82 51.16 25.38
C ARG A 21 64.95 50.53 24.00
N GLN A 22 66.15 50.05 23.65
CA GLN A 22 66.36 49.33 22.40
C GLN A 22 65.60 47.99 22.37
N VAL A 23 65.01 47.66 21.21
CA VAL A 23 64.22 46.43 21.01
C VAL A 23 65.07 45.17 21.24
N THR A 24 66.31 45.17 20.76
CA THR A 24 67.29 44.08 20.91
C THR A 24 67.58 43.78 22.39
N GLN A 25 67.86 44.82 23.17
CA GLN A 25 68.14 44.72 24.61
C GLN A 25 66.90 44.29 25.40
N THR A 26 65.73 44.85 25.06
CA THR A 26 64.46 44.54 25.74
C THR A 26 64.02 43.10 25.47
N ALA A 27 64.19 42.62 24.24
CA ALA A 27 63.92 41.23 23.87
C ALA A 27 64.84 40.24 24.61
N ALA A 28 66.15 40.54 24.66
CA ALA A 28 67.14 39.72 25.38
C ALA A 28 66.86 39.67 26.90
N HIS A 29 66.55 40.80 27.53
CA HIS A 29 66.24 40.87 28.97
C HIS A 29 64.94 40.15 29.34
N LEU A 30 63.94 40.17 28.48
CA LEU A 30 62.65 39.50 28.70
C LEU A 30 62.65 38.02 28.25
N GLY A 31 63.76 37.53 27.70
CA GLY A 31 63.88 36.15 27.21
C GLY A 31 63.00 35.83 26.01
N ILE A 32 62.64 36.84 25.20
CA ILE A 32 61.79 36.69 24.01
C ILE A 32 62.58 36.93 22.73
N HIS A 33 62.14 36.33 21.63
CA HIS A 33 62.77 36.54 20.33
C HIS A 33 62.47 37.95 19.80
N GLU A 34 63.45 38.65 19.23
CA GLU A 34 63.32 40.04 18.78
C GLU A 34 62.17 40.22 17.77
N VAL A 35 62.04 39.28 16.83
CA VAL A 35 60.94 39.25 15.85
C VAL A 35 59.55 39.23 16.50
N THR A 36 59.40 38.58 17.66
CA THR A 36 58.14 38.56 18.42
C THR A 36 57.82 39.94 18.98
N LEU A 37 58.80 40.65 19.53
CA LEU A 37 58.64 42.00 20.06
C LEU A 37 58.35 43.02 18.94
N HIS A 38 59.04 42.91 17.79
CA HIS A 38 58.73 43.70 16.59
C HIS A 38 57.31 43.45 16.06
N SER A 39 56.85 42.19 16.07
CA SER A 39 55.47 41.85 15.68
C SER A 39 54.44 42.45 16.63
N TRP A 40 54.74 42.52 17.93
CA TRP A 40 53.86 43.13 18.92
C TRP A 40 53.77 44.64 18.78
N LEU A 41 54.91 45.32 18.59
CA LEU A 41 54.99 46.76 18.34
C LEU A 41 54.25 47.14 17.04
N ARG A 42 54.46 46.38 15.97
CA ARG A 42 53.75 46.59 14.70
C ARG A 42 52.23 46.50 14.87
N GLN A 43 51.74 45.51 15.62
CA GLN A 43 50.31 45.35 15.86
C GLN A 43 49.78 46.46 16.79
N ASP A 44 50.56 46.91 17.77
CA ASP A 44 50.20 48.04 18.63
C ASP A 44 50.12 49.36 17.84
N ASP A 45 51.05 49.60 16.92
CA ASP A 45 50.97 50.75 16.00
C ASP A 45 49.72 50.72 15.11
N ILE A 46 49.26 49.53 14.71
CA ILE A 46 48.00 49.35 13.98
C ILE A 46 46.79 49.59 14.90
N ASP A 47 46.81 49.06 16.11
CA ASP A 47 45.72 49.19 17.09
C ASP A 47 45.49 50.65 17.53
N TYR A 48 46.54 51.48 17.55
CA TYR A 48 46.49 52.91 17.86
C TYR A 48 46.43 53.82 16.60
N GLY A 49 46.22 53.26 15.41
CA GLY A 49 46.03 54.03 14.17
C GLY A 49 47.28 54.73 13.62
N ARG A 50 48.48 54.39 14.12
CA ARG A 50 49.78 54.93 13.66
C ARG A 50 50.27 54.24 12.39
N ARG A 51 49.69 53.09 12.05
CA ARG A 51 50.02 52.32 10.86
C ARG A 51 48.73 51.73 10.25
N PRO A 52 48.58 51.72 8.91
CA PRO A 52 47.45 51.04 8.27
C PRO A 52 47.55 49.52 8.46
N GLY A 53 46.44 48.89 8.84
CA GLY A 53 46.33 47.44 9.05
C GLY A 53 45.01 47.09 9.75
N ARG A 54 44.76 45.79 9.97
CA ARG A 54 43.61 45.35 10.78
C ARG A 54 43.97 45.36 12.25
N SER A 55 43.17 46.03 13.05
CA SER A 55 43.35 46.05 14.49
C SER A 55 43.05 44.68 15.11
N THR A 56 43.59 44.45 16.31
CA THR A 56 43.32 43.27 17.14
C THR A 56 41.82 43.14 17.42
N SER A 57 41.09 44.26 17.54
CA SER A 57 39.63 44.30 17.71
C SER A 57 38.91 43.81 16.46
N GLU A 58 39.24 44.36 15.29
CA GLU A 58 38.65 43.95 14.01
C GLU A 58 38.91 42.47 13.69
N ASP A 59 40.11 41.96 13.98
CA ASP A 59 40.43 40.54 13.79
C ASP A 59 39.71 39.62 14.81
N ALA A 60 39.42 40.11 16.02
CA ALA A 60 38.60 39.39 16.99
C ALA A 60 37.13 39.32 16.53
N GLU A 61 36.58 40.45 16.06
CA GLU A 61 35.24 40.55 15.48
C GLU A 61 35.09 39.67 14.24
N LEU A 62 36.04 39.73 13.31
CA LEU A 62 36.03 38.91 12.10
C LEU A 62 36.07 37.42 12.42
N ARG A 63 36.86 37.01 13.42
CA ARG A 63 36.85 35.62 13.91
C ARG A 63 35.52 35.24 14.54
N ALA A 64 34.91 36.13 15.32
CA ALA A 64 33.58 35.90 15.91
C ALA A 64 32.49 35.79 14.84
N ALA A 65 32.49 36.70 13.86
CA ALA A 65 31.58 36.70 12.72
C ALA A 65 31.74 35.42 11.88
N ARG A 66 32.98 35.04 11.52
CA ARG A 66 33.25 33.78 10.79
C ARG A 66 32.79 32.55 11.55
N ARG A 67 32.98 32.51 12.88
CA ARG A 67 32.42 31.43 13.72
C ARG A 67 30.89 31.41 13.68
N ARG A 68 30.26 32.59 13.77
CA ARG A 68 28.80 32.73 13.72
C ARG A 68 28.23 32.32 12.36
N ILE A 69 28.88 32.69 11.25
CA ILE A 69 28.49 32.31 9.89
C ILE A 69 28.51 30.78 9.77
N ARG A 70 29.61 30.12 10.14
CA ARG A 70 29.69 28.65 10.10
C ARG A 70 28.60 27.97 10.94
N GLN A 71 28.32 28.51 12.12
CA GLN A 71 27.23 28.01 12.96
C GLN A 71 25.88 28.16 12.26
N LEU A 72 25.57 29.34 11.71
CA LEU A 72 24.32 29.61 11.02
C LEU A 72 24.15 28.75 9.76
N GLU A 73 25.21 28.54 8.99
CA GLU A 73 25.21 27.65 7.82
C GLU A 73 24.86 26.20 8.22
N GLN A 74 25.42 25.70 9.32
CA GLN A 74 25.11 24.38 9.85
C GLN A 74 23.65 24.29 10.32
N GLU A 75 23.17 25.29 11.07
CA GLU A 75 21.78 25.36 11.54
C GLU A 75 20.79 25.42 10.36
N LEU A 76 21.10 26.21 9.33
CA LEU A 76 20.30 26.32 8.12
C LEU A 76 20.24 24.98 7.38
N LYS A 77 21.35 24.25 7.28
CA LYS A 77 21.40 22.92 6.68
C LYS A 77 20.48 21.95 7.43
N ILE A 78 20.53 21.95 8.76
CA ILE A 78 19.68 21.12 9.61
C ILE A 78 18.21 21.47 9.40
N VAL A 79 17.85 22.76 9.43
CA VAL A 79 16.45 23.21 9.26
C VAL A 79 15.92 22.85 7.87
N LYS A 80 16.73 23.02 6.81
CA LYS A 80 16.34 22.64 5.44
C LYS A 80 16.07 21.13 5.33
N LEU A 81 16.96 20.29 5.86
CA LEU A 81 16.78 18.84 5.87
C LEU A 81 15.57 18.42 6.70
N ALA A 82 15.42 18.98 7.89
CA ALA A 82 14.30 18.71 8.77
C ALA A 82 12.97 19.12 8.13
N SER A 83 12.90 20.31 7.52
CA SER A 83 11.71 20.80 6.82
C SER A 83 11.34 19.88 5.66
N LYS A 84 12.33 19.43 4.87
CA LYS A 84 12.10 18.48 3.77
C LYS A 84 11.47 17.18 4.28
N TRP A 85 12.08 16.56 5.28
CA TRP A 85 11.60 15.28 5.83
C TRP A 85 10.26 15.40 6.58
N LEU A 86 9.99 16.55 7.21
CA LEU A 86 8.70 16.84 7.81
C LEU A 86 7.61 17.09 6.76
N SER A 87 7.95 17.67 5.61
CA SER A 87 7.00 17.89 4.51
C SER A 87 6.69 16.62 3.69
N GLU A 88 7.64 15.70 3.57
CA GLU A 88 7.43 14.39 2.92
C GLU A 88 6.50 13.48 3.74
N GLU A 89 6.39 13.72 5.06
CA GLU A 89 5.48 13.00 5.94
C GLU A 89 4.22 13.84 6.23
N GLU A 90 3.12 13.53 5.54
CA GLU A 90 1.84 14.26 5.44
C GLU A 90 1.10 14.72 6.73
N ARG A 91 1.65 14.64 7.96
CA ARG A 91 1.06 15.20 9.20
C ARG A 91 2.10 15.54 10.29
N VAL A 92 2.23 16.83 10.63
CA VAL A 92 3.19 17.36 11.64
C VAL A 92 2.61 17.27 13.06
N GLY A 93 3.27 16.51 13.94
CA GLY A 93 2.98 16.49 15.38
C GLY A 93 4.23 16.17 16.21
N PRO A 94 4.30 16.60 17.49
CA PRO A 94 5.55 16.62 18.27
C PRO A 94 6.24 15.26 18.46
N LYS A 95 5.46 14.16 18.43
CA LYS A 95 6.00 12.79 18.53
C LYS A 95 6.81 12.33 17.30
N ARG A 96 6.78 13.07 16.18
CA ARG A 96 7.55 12.76 14.96
C ARG A 96 8.86 13.52 14.83
N ALA A 97 9.14 14.49 15.71
CA ALA A 97 10.42 15.19 15.71
C ALA A 97 11.58 14.25 16.09
N HIS A 98 11.35 13.26 16.96
CA HIS A 98 12.42 12.34 17.37
C HIS A 98 12.97 11.46 16.23
N PRO A 99 12.16 10.78 15.40
CA PRO A 99 12.66 10.09 14.20
C PRO A 99 13.42 11.01 13.22
N VAL A 100 13.01 12.27 13.08
CA VAL A 100 13.71 13.25 12.24
C VAL A 100 15.06 13.61 12.84
N ILE A 101 15.15 13.75 14.18
CA ILE A 101 16.42 13.93 14.89
C ILE A 101 17.34 12.71 14.69
N ASP A 102 16.83 11.48 14.75
CA ASP A 102 17.63 10.27 14.47
C ASP A 102 18.32 10.39 13.09
N ARG A 103 17.53 10.68 12.04
CA ARG A 103 18.07 10.85 10.67
C ARG A 103 19.07 12.01 10.56
N LEU A 104 18.83 13.13 11.25
CA LEU A 104 19.76 14.27 11.24
C LEU A 104 21.09 13.89 11.92
N VAL A 105 21.03 13.16 13.03
CA VAL A 105 22.21 12.67 13.75
C VAL A 105 22.99 11.69 12.90
N ASP A 106 22.31 10.82 12.13
CA ASP A 106 22.96 9.91 11.17
C ASP A 106 23.71 10.67 10.06
N THR A 107 23.26 11.89 9.71
CA THR A 107 24.01 12.79 8.80
C THR A 107 25.16 13.56 9.45
N GLY A 108 25.46 13.29 10.73
CA GLY A 108 26.52 13.93 11.50
C GLY A 108 26.12 15.23 12.21
N ALA A 109 24.82 15.53 12.31
CA ALA A 109 24.37 16.74 13.01
C ALA A 109 24.42 16.56 14.55
N PRO A 110 24.88 17.57 15.31
CA PRO A 110 24.89 17.50 16.78
C PRO A 110 23.48 17.41 17.37
N VAL A 111 23.27 16.47 18.29
CA VAL A 111 21.97 16.21 18.94
C VAL A 111 21.42 17.46 19.61
N GLU A 112 22.26 18.21 20.33
CA GLU A 112 21.91 19.46 21.01
C GLU A 112 21.32 20.48 20.04
N THR A 113 21.99 20.67 18.90
CA THR A 113 21.57 21.61 17.85
C THR A 113 20.24 21.18 17.24
N CYS A 114 20.09 19.89 16.91
CA CYS A 114 18.83 19.35 16.36
C CYS A 114 17.67 19.49 17.34
N CYS A 115 17.87 19.15 18.61
CA CYS A 115 16.85 19.27 19.66
C CYS A 115 16.39 20.71 19.85
N ARG A 116 17.34 21.66 19.92
CA ARG A 116 17.04 23.09 20.05
C ARG A 116 16.26 23.62 18.83
N LEU A 117 16.70 23.30 17.62
CA LEU A 117 16.07 23.78 16.38
C LEU A 117 14.68 23.19 16.16
N LEU A 118 14.42 21.96 16.61
CA LEU A 118 13.12 21.29 16.49
C LEU A 118 12.20 21.47 17.71
N GLY A 119 12.63 22.24 18.72
CA GLY A 119 11.81 22.54 19.91
C GLY A 119 11.56 21.34 20.82
N VAL A 120 12.49 20.37 20.87
CA VAL A 120 12.36 19.14 21.65
C VAL A 120 13.40 19.10 22.77
N SER A 121 13.03 18.59 23.96
CA SER A 121 14.00 18.45 25.05
C SER A 121 14.99 17.31 24.79
N ARG A 122 16.27 17.54 25.08
CA ARG A 122 17.34 16.52 24.96
C ARG A 122 17.04 15.27 25.79
N GLN A 123 16.54 15.45 27.01
CA GLN A 123 16.12 14.34 27.88
C GLN A 123 14.97 13.54 27.26
N GLY A 124 14.01 14.21 26.64
CA GLY A 124 12.91 13.56 25.91
C GLY A 124 13.38 12.74 24.72
N TYR A 125 14.33 13.28 23.93
CA TYR A 125 14.94 12.56 22.81
C TYR A 125 15.67 11.28 23.25
N TYR A 126 16.55 11.37 24.26
CA TYR A 126 17.23 10.17 24.75
C TYR A 126 16.28 9.16 25.39
N ARG A 127 15.21 9.62 26.06
CA ARG A 127 14.16 8.72 26.55
C ARG A 127 13.44 8.01 25.41
N TYR A 128 13.12 8.71 24.32
CA TYR A 128 12.58 8.10 23.11
C TYR A 128 13.54 7.07 22.50
N ARG A 129 14.83 7.41 22.37
CA ARG A 129 15.83 6.53 21.75
C ARG A 129 16.07 5.24 22.54
N LYS A 130 15.94 5.29 23.86
CA LYS A 130 16.02 4.12 24.74
C LYS A 130 14.67 3.41 24.93
N ARG A 131 13.58 3.93 24.37
CA ARG A 131 12.24 3.37 24.60
C ARG A 131 12.12 2.04 23.86
N PRO A 132 11.82 0.93 24.55
CA PRO A 132 11.57 -0.32 23.86
C PRO A 132 10.33 -0.21 22.97
N THR A 133 10.28 -1.01 21.92
CA THR A 133 9.12 -1.10 21.04
C THR A 133 7.88 -1.43 21.87
N SER A 134 6.86 -0.58 21.82
CA SER A 134 5.62 -0.81 22.57
C SER A 134 4.88 -2.04 22.06
N ALA A 135 4.14 -2.75 22.93
CA ALA A 135 3.30 -3.88 22.52
C ALA A 135 2.36 -3.55 21.35
N THR A 136 1.84 -2.31 21.29
CA THR A 136 1.02 -1.83 20.16
C THR A 136 1.81 -1.76 18.85
N GLN A 137 3.07 -1.32 18.90
CA GLN A 137 3.93 -1.23 17.72
C GLN A 137 4.34 -2.62 17.25
N LEU A 138 4.70 -3.53 18.16
CA LEU A 138 4.93 -4.95 17.82
C LEU A 138 3.68 -5.57 17.16
N ARG A 139 2.49 -5.40 17.75
CA ARG A 139 1.23 -5.91 17.19
C ARG A 139 0.99 -5.35 15.78
N ARG A 140 1.27 -4.07 15.54
CA ARG A 140 1.10 -3.46 14.21
C ARG A 140 2.10 -4.02 13.19
N GLN A 141 3.36 -4.24 13.58
CA GLN A 141 4.36 -4.85 12.72
C GLN A 141 3.97 -6.29 12.36
N TRP A 142 3.58 -7.09 13.35
CA TRP A 142 3.06 -8.45 13.15
C TRP A 142 1.85 -8.46 12.22
N LEU A 143 0.83 -7.62 12.47
CA LEU A 143 -0.32 -7.50 11.58
C LEU A 143 0.07 -7.07 10.17
N THR A 144 1.07 -6.20 10.01
CA THR A 144 1.54 -5.78 8.69
C THR A 144 2.17 -6.94 7.92
N GLY A 145 2.90 -7.82 8.62
CA GLY A 145 3.41 -9.08 8.07
C GLY A 145 2.28 -9.98 7.57
N LEU A 146 1.28 -10.26 8.43
CA LEU A 146 0.12 -11.07 8.06
C LEU A 146 -0.68 -10.48 6.89
N ILE A 147 -0.90 -9.17 6.90
CA ILE A 147 -1.59 -8.48 5.80
C ILE A 147 -0.85 -8.71 4.47
N ARG A 148 0.49 -8.70 4.48
CA ARG A 148 1.29 -8.94 3.27
C ARG A 148 1.18 -10.38 2.80
N GLU A 149 1.17 -11.34 3.71
CA GLU A 149 0.98 -12.76 3.38
C GLU A 149 -0.40 -13.00 2.76
N ILE A 150 -1.46 -12.47 3.37
CA ILE A 150 -2.83 -12.55 2.85
C ILE A 150 -2.95 -11.85 1.49
N HIS A 151 -2.38 -10.65 1.35
CA HIS A 151 -2.38 -9.91 0.09
C HIS A 151 -1.68 -10.71 -1.01
N THR A 152 -0.54 -11.31 -0.70
CA THR A 152 0.19 -12.19 -1.64
C THR A 152 -0.61 -13.45 -1.99
N ALA A 153 -1.18 -14.14 -1.00
CA ALA A 153 -2.02 -15.32 -1.20
C ALA A 153 -3.27 -15.04 -2.02
N SER A 154 -3.79 -13.80 -1.95
CA SER A 154 -4.88 -13.31 -2.79
C SER A 154 -4.43 -12.75 -4.15
N ARG A 155 -3.19 -12.98 -4.58
CA ARG A 155 -2.60 -12.48 -5.85
C ARG A 155 -2.54 -10.96 -5.96
N GLY A 156 -2.53 -10.29 -4.81
CA GLY A 156 -2.63 -8.84 -4.70
C GLY A 156 -4.00 -8.27 -5.05
N THR A 157 -5.05 -9.10 -5.08
CA THR A 157 -6.41 -8.66 -5.44
C THR A 157 -7.14 -7.99 -4.28
N TYR A 158 -6.85 -8.39 -3.04
CA TYR A 158 -7.64 -7.96 -1.88
C TYR A 158 -7.36 -6.51 -1.47
N GLY A 159 -8.44 -5.73 -1.35
CA GLY A 159 -8.43 -4.50 -0.58
C GLY A 159 -8.64 -4.73 0.92
N TYR A 160 -8.60 -3.65 1.70
CA TYR A 160 -8.66 -3.70 3.17
C TYR A 160 -9.88 -4.43 3.73
N ARG A 161 -11.03 -4.40 3.04
CA ARG A 161 -12.25 -5.09 3.49
C ARG A 161 -12.13 -6.60 3.42
N ARG A 162 -11.54 -7.14 2.35
CA ARG A 162 -11.32 -8.59 2.20
C ARG A 162 -10.19 -9.08 3.11
N ILE A 163 -9.13 -8.30 3.26
CA ILE A 163 -8.06 -8.60 4.23
C ILE A 163 -8.60 -8.58 5.67
N HIS A 164 -9.48 -7.62 6.00
CA HIS A 164 -10.17 -7.62 7.28
C HIS A 164 -10.96 -8.92 7.49
N ALA A 165 -11.78 -9.31 6.52
CA ALA A 165 -12.53 -10.56 6.61
C ALA A 165 -11.62 -11.78 6.75
N GLU A 166 -10.50 -11.84 6.03
CA GLU A 166 -9.54 -12.95 6.18
C GLU A 166 -8.96 -13.01 7.58
N LEU A 167 -8.54 -11.86 8.14
CA LEU A 167 -8.00 -11.79 9.49
C LEU A 167 -9.06 -12.15 10.54
N THR A 168 -10.28 -11.62 10.43
CA THR A 168 -11.30 -11.79 11.48
C THR A 168 -12.08 -13.09 11.38
N ILE A 169 -12.41 -13.54 10.16
CA ILE A 169 -13.22 -14.74 9.92
C ILE A 169 -12.33 -15.95 9.61
N GLY A 170 -11.29 -15.76 8.79
CA GLY A 170 -10.40 -16.85 8.39
C GLY A 170 -9.37 -17.23 9.46
N MET A 171 -8.87 -16.25 10.20
CA MET A 171 -7.81 -16.46 11.20
C MET A 171 -8.24 -16.13 12.64
N GLU A 172 -9.47 -15.66 12.84
CA GLU A 172 -10.03 -15.31 14.16
C GLU A 172 -9.21 -14.24 14.93
N ILE A 173 -8.50 -13.37 14.19
CA ILE A 173 -7.70 -12.28 14.76
C ILE A 173 -8.55 -11.00 14.82
N PRO A 174 -8.98 -10.54 16.00
CA PRO A 174 -9.78 -9.32 16.11
C PRO A 174 -8.92 -8.09 15.78
N CYS A 175 -9.37 -7.33 14.80
CA CYS A 175 -8.74 -6.11 14.34
C CYS A 175 -9.77 -5.19 13.69
N SER A 176 -9.53 -3.87 13.72
CA SER A 176 -10.45 -2.92 13.10
C SER A 176 -10.12 -2.73 11.61
N SER A 177 -11.16 -2.61 10.79
CA SER A 177 -11.02 -2.33 9.35
C SER A 177 -10.23 -1.04 9.08
N ARG A 178 -10.39 -0.02 9.92
CA ARG A 178 -9.62 1.24 9.85
C ARG A 178 -8.14 1.01 10.10
N LEU A 179 -7.76 0.18 11.08
CA LEU A 179 -6.36 -0.14 11.35
C LEU A 179 -5.73 -0.82 10.12
N ILE A 180 -6.41 -1.81 9.54
CA ILE A 180 -5.93 -2.52 8.35
C ILE A 180 -5.75 -1.56 7.19
N SER A 181 -6.73 -0.68 6.93
CA SER A 181 -6.60 0.33 5.87
C SER A 181 -5.36 1.19 6.07
N VAL A 182 -5.07 1.65 7.30
CA VAL A 182 -3.86 2.44 7.58
C VAL A 182 -2.58 1.62 7.39
N LEU A 183 -2.55 0.36 7.82
CA LEU A 183 -1.37 -0.51 7.66
C LEU A 183 -1.12 -0.85 6.19
N MET A 184 -2.17 -1.11 5.42
CA MET A 184 -2.08 -1.34 3.97
C MET A 184 -1.52 -0.12 3.24
N THR A 185 -2.05 1.08 3.50
CA THR A 185 -1.53 2.31 2.89
C THR A 185 -0.06 2.54 3.23
N ARG A 186 0.34 2.35 4.50
CA ARG A 186 1.75 2.48 4.91
C ARG A 186 2.66 1.42 4.31
N GLY A 187 2.13 0.23 4.07
CA GLY A 187 2.85 -0.87 3.43
C GLY A 187 2.79 -0.86 1.91
N ALA A 188 2.25 0.19 1.28
CA ALA A 188 2.03 0.31 -0.17
C ALA A 188 1.26 -0.88 -0.77
N MET A 189 0.34 -1.47 0.01
CA MET A 189 -0.53 -2.55 -0.43
C MET A 189 -1.90 -1.98 -0.78
N TYR A 190 -2.37 -2.26 -1.98
CA TYR A 190 -3.66 -1.79 -2.49
C TYR A 190 -4.43 -2.95 -3.09
N GLY A 191 -5.75 -2.92 -2.94
CA GLY A 191 -6.62 -3.83 -3.69
C GLY A 191 -6.69 -3.39 -5.16
N LEU A 192 -7.09 -4.31 -6.02
CA LEU A 192 -7.38 -3.96 -7.42
C LEU A 192 -8.56 -3.00 -7.52
N PRO A 193 -8.60 -2.14 -8.55
CA PRO A 193 -9.75 -1.28 -8.80
C PRO A 193 -11.01 -2.14 -8.92
N GLY A 194 -12.11 -1.65 -8.34
CA GLY A 194 -13.41 -2.30 -8.54
C GLY A 194 -13.88 -2.16 -9.98
N PRO A 195 -14.83 -3.00 -10.43
CA PRO A 195 -15.53 -2.80 -11.69
C PRO A 195 -16.07 -1.37 -11.81
N THR A 196 -15.94 -0.77 -12.98
CA THR A 196 -16.60 0.52 -13.28
C THR A 196 -18.09 0.37 -13.01
N ARG A 197 -18.64 1.17 -12.10
CA ARG A 197 -20.08 1.17 -11.82
C ARG A 197 -20.82 1.75 -13.04
N VAL A 198 -21.45 0.88 -13.82
CA VAL A 198 -22.41 1.32 -14.84
C VAL A 198 -23.67 1.83 -14.12
N LYS A 199 -24.16 3.00 -14.49
CA LYS A 199 -25.40 3.57 -13.93
C LYS A 199 -26.56 2.63 -14.26
N ARG A 200 -27.39 2.27 -13.26
CA ARG A 200 -28.65 1.54 -13.51
C ARG A 200 -29.57 2.40 -14.37
N LEU A 201 -29.95 1.92 -15.55
CA LEU A 201 -31.07 2.45 -16.31
C LEU A 201 -32.36 2.16 -15.52
N LYS A 202 -33.17 3.19 -15.24
CA LYS A 202 -34.48 3.04 -14.59
C LYS A 202 -35.56 2.96 -15.67
N GLY A 203 -36.48 2.00 -15.56
CA GLY A 203 -37.79 2.08 -16.22
C GLY A 203 -38.04 1.26 -17.49
N VAL A 204 -37.29 0.17 -17.74
CA VAL A 204 -37.67 -0.79 -18.81
C VAL A 204 -38.47 -1.92 -18.18
N ALA A 205 -39.75 -2.00 -18.55
CA ALA A 205 -40.63 -3.12 -18.23
C ALA A 205 -40.51 -4.17 -19.32
N THR A 206 -40.29 -5.43 -18.94
CA THR A 206 -40.11 -6.54 -19.88
C THR A 206 -40.95 -7.73 -19.41
N ALA A 207 -41.77 -8.24 -20.34
CA ALA A 207 -42.60 -9.42 -20.15
C ALA A 207 -41.81 -10.68 -20.56
N ASP A 208 -42.07 -11.78 -19.85
CA ASP A 208 -41.48 -13.14 -20.00
C ASP A 208 -40.14 -13.46 -19.28
N ASP A 209 -39.75 -12.69 -18.26
CA ASP A 209 -38.67 -13.04 -17.32
C ASP A 209 -39.23 -13.74 -16.05
N LEU A 210 -39.06 -15.07 -15.90
CA LEU A 210 -39.45 -15.79 -14.68
C LEU A 210 -38.61 -15.41 -13.44
N VAL A 211 -37.44 -14.83 -13.63
CA VAL A 211 -36.56 -14.39 -12.54
C VAL A 211 -36.99 -13.01 -12.05
N HIS A 212 -37.68 -12.20 -12.87
CA HIS A 212 -38.06 -10.80 -12.60
C HIS A 212 -36.94 -9.99 -11.91
N ARG A 213 -35.68 -10.24 -12.29
CA ARG A 213 -34.47 -9.71 -11.64
C ARG A 213 -34.36 -9.99 -10.11
N LYS A 214 -35.16 -10.92 -9.58
CA LYS A 214 -35.09 -11.44 -8.21
C LYS A 214 -34.10 -12.59 -8.16
N PHE A 215 -32.81 -12.26 -8.10
CA PHE A 215 -31.74 -13.25 -8.02
C PHE A 215 -31.52 -13.85 -6.61
N HIS A 216 -32.20 -13.33 -5.59
CA HIS A 216 -32.07 -13.87 -4.24
C HIS A 216 -32.79 -15.21 -4.13
N ARG A 217 -32.08 -16.22 -3.61
CA ARG A 217 -32.57 -17.57 -3.34
C ARG A 217 -32.13 -17.98 -1.95
N LEU A 218 -33.00 -18.71 -1.26
CA LEU A 218 -32.78 -19.10 0.13
C LEU A 218 -32.04 -20.44 0.22
N SER A 219 -32.17 -21.28 -0.81
CA SER A 219 -31.52 -22.60 -0.86
C SER A 219 -30.65 -22.75 -2.12
N PRO A 220 -29.59 -23.58 -2.06
CA PRO A 220 -28.82 -23.94 -3.24
C PRO A 220 -29.69 -24.65 -4.28
N ASN A 221 -29.31 -24.53 -5.56
CA ASN A 221 -29.94 -25.18 -6.71
C ASN A 221 -31.38 -24.74 -7.05
N GLU A 222 -31.93 -23.71 -6.39
CA GLU A 222 -33.21 -23.11 -6.78
C GLU A 222 -33.09 -22.30 -8.08
N LEU A 223 -31.93 -21.66 -8.31
CA LEU A 223 -31.64 -20.90 -9.52
C LEU A 223 -30.17 -21.03 -9.88
N TRP A 224 -29.91 -21.58 -11.05
CA TRP A 224 -28.64 -21.50 -11.72
C TRP A 224 -28.71 -20.45 -12.81
N VAL A 225 -27.64 -19.68 -12.94
CA VAL A 225 -27.50 -18.66 -13.97
C VAL A 225 -26.31 -19.04 -14.83
N THR A 226 -26.47 -18.97 -16.15
CA THR A 226 -25.47 -19.43 -17.12
C THR A 226 -25.13 -18.34 -18.13
N ASP A 227 -23.88 -18.35 -18.57
CA ASP A 227 -23.40 -17.47 -19.64
C ASP A 227 -22.16 -18.06 -20.31
N ILE A 228 -21.84 -17.54 -21.49
CA ILE A 228 -20.64 -17.83 -22.26
C ILE A 228 -19.93 -16.53 -22.61
N THR A 229 -18.62 -16.48 -22.35
CA THR A 229 -17.80 -15.32 -22.70
C THR A 229 -16.57 -15.75 -23.51
N GLU A 230 -16.16 -14.90 -24.45
CA GLU A 230 -14.94 -15.07 -25.23
C GLU A 230 -13.74 -14.35 -24.61
N HIS A 231 -12.57 -14.97 -24.71
CA HIS A 231 -11.34 -14.46 -24.15
C HIS A 231 -10.19 -14.58 -25.17
N PRO A 232 -9.53 -13.46 -25.54
CA PRO A 232 -8.51 -13.46 -26.57
C PRO A 232 -7.14 -13.94 -26.07
N THR A 233 -6.45 -14.71 -26.91
CA THR A 233 -5.02 -15.04 -26.79
C THR A 233 -4.30 -14.68 -28.10
N ARG A 234 -2.97 -14.83 -28.15
CA ARG A 234 -2.22 -14.62 -29.41
C ARG A 234 -2.50 -15.70 -30.47
N GLU A 235 -2.94 -16.89 -30.08
CA GLU A 235 -3.29 -18.00 -30.99
C GLU A 235 -4.75 -17.98 -31.46
N GLY A 236 -5.54 -17.05 -30.91
CA GLY A 236 -6.98 -16.94 -31.16
C GLY A 236 -7.78 -16.97 -29.86
N LYS A 237 -9.10 -17.02 -29.99
CA LYS A 237 -10.02 -16.94 -28.85
C LYS A 237 -10.18 -18.29 -28.16
N VAL A 238 -10.50 -18.21 -26.88
CA VAL A 238 -11.00 -19.29 -26.01
C VAL A 238 -12.36 -18.85 -25.50
N PHE A 239 -13.33 -19.76 -25.49
CA PHE A 239 -14.67 -19.53 -24.96
C PHE A 239 -14.81 -20.28 -23.66
N CYS A 240 -15.39 -19.64 -22.65
CA CYS A 240 -15.69 -20.25 -21.36
C CYS A 240 -17.19 -20.12 -21.10
N ALA A 241 -17.87 -21.25 -20.93
CA ALA A 241 -19.23 -21.30 -20.40
C ALA A 241 -19.17 -21.59 -18.89
N ALA A 242 -19.99 -20.90 -18.10
CA ALA A 242 -20.04 -21.07 -16.66
C ALA A 242 -21.50 -21.18 -16.16
N VAL A 243 -21.70 -21.98 -15.12
CA VAL A 243 -22.96 -22.18 -14.41
C VAL A 243 -22.75 -21.73 -12.96
N LEU A 244 -23.42 -20.66 -12.57
CA LEU A 244 -23.34 -20.06 -11.24
C LEU A 244 -24.61 -20.38 -10.45
N ASP A 245 -24.44 -20.86 -9.23
CA ASP A 245 -25.54 -21.00 -8.28
C ASP A 245 -25.84 -19.65 -7.62
N ALA A 246 -27.08 -19.16 -7.76
CA ALA A 246 -27.48 -17.82 -7.33
C ALA A 246 -27.39 -17.61 -5.81
N CYS A 247 -27.67 -18.66 -5.04
CA CYS A 247 -27.68 -18.63 -3.59
C CYS A 247 -26.24 -18.51 -3.04
N SER A 248 -25.38 -19.47 -3.40
CA SER A 248 -24.01 -19.60 -2.90
C SER A 248 -22.98 -18.76 -3.66
N ARG A 249 -23.33 -18.21 -4.83
CA ARG A 249 -22.40 -17.57 -5.78
C ARG A 249 -21.28 -18.48 -6.26
N LYS A 250 -21.39 -19.79 -6.06
CA LYS A 250 -20.40 -20.76 -6.48
C LYS A 250 -20.57 -21.05 -7.97
N ILE A 251 -19.46 -21.15 -8.70
CA ILE A 251 -19.49 -21.75 -10.03
C ILE A 251 -19.57 -23.25 -9.84
N VAL A 252 -20.70 -23.83 -10.23
CA VAL A 252 -21.04 -25.24 -10.01
C VAL A 252 -20.70 -26.11 -11.22
N GLY A 253 -20.58 -25.50 -12.39
CA GLY A 253 -20.10 -26.15 -13.61
C GLY A 253 -19.50 -25.12 -14.55
N TRP A 254 -18.55 -25.55 -15.37
CA TRP A 254 -17.94 -24.72 -16.40
C TRP A 254 -17.38 -25.63 -17.50
N ALA A 255 -17.15 -25.06 -18.68
CA ALA A 255 -16.47 -25.73 -19.76
C ALA A 255 -15.71 -24.70 -20.60
N ILE A 256 -14.57 -25.11 -21.17
CA ILE A 256 -13.67 -24.25 -21.93
C ILE A 256 -13.36 -24.91 -23.26
N ASP A 257 -13.55 -24.19 -24.37
CA ASP A 257 -13.21 -24.67 -25.71
C ASP A 257 -12.71 -23.53 -26.61
N SER A 258 -12.10 -23.89 -27.72
CA SER A 258 -11.75 -23.03 -28.85
C SER A 258 -12.94 -22.59 -29.71
N LYS A 259 -14.11 -23.23 -29.56
CA LYS A 259 -15.33 -22.97 -30.36
C LYS A 259 -16.53 -22.57 -29.47
N GLN A 260 -17.37 -21.69 -30.00
CA GLN A 260 -18.59 -21.22 -29.34
C GLN A 260 -19.83 -21.99 -29.84
N ASP A 261 -19.95 -23.25 -29.47
CA ASP A 261 -21.07 -24.11 -29.91
C ASP A 261 -21.98 -24.55 -28.75
N SER A 262 -23.06 -25.28 -29.09
CA SER A 262 -23.98 -25.82 -28.09
C SER A 262 -23.35 -26.90 -27.20
N THR A 263 -22.31 -27.60 -27.68
CA THR A 263 -21.64 -28.64 -26.89
C THR A 263 -20.93 -28.03 -25.68
N LEU A 264 -20.33 -26.84 -25.84
CA LEU A 264 -19.68 -26.12 -24.75
C LEU A 264 -20.64 -25.81 -23.60
N VAL A 265 -21.83 -25.27 -23.89
CA VAL A 265 -22.83 -24.95 -22.84
C VAL A 265 -23.46 -26.20 -22.24
N VAL A 266 -23.67 -27.26 -23.04
CA VAL A 266 -24.16 -28.55 -22.53
C VAL A 266 -23.13 -29.20 -21.61
N ASN A 267 -21.83 -29.14 -21.93
CA ASN A 267 -20.77 -29.69 -21.10
C ASN A 267 -20.67 -28.97 -19.74
N ALA A 268 -20.79 -27.64 -19.73
CA ALA A 268 -20.83 -26.87 -18.49
C ALA A 268 -22.04 -27.24 -17.61
N LEU A 269 -23.21 -27.41 -18.22
CA LEU A 269 -24.42 -27.85 -17.53
C LEU A 269 -24.29 -29.29 -17.01
N ASP A 270 -23.74 -30.21 -17.81
CA ASP A 270 -23.54 -31.61 -17.41
C ASP A 270 -22.58 -31.70 -16.22
N MET A 271 -21.51 -30.90 -16.21
CA MET A 271 -20.63 -30.77 -15.05
C MET A 271 -21.39 -30.29 -13.81
N ALA A 272 -22.23 -29.25 -13.94
CA ALA A 272 -23.03 -28.74 -12.83
C ALA A 272 -24.00 -29.79 -12.27
N LEU A 273 -24.71 -30.49 -13.16
CA LEU A 273 -25.64 -31.56 -12.80
C LEU A 273 -24.95 -32.70 -12.06
N ARG A 274 -23.77 -33.14 -12.53
CA ARG A 274 -22.98 -34.19 -11.86
C ARG A 274 -22.48 -33.74 -10.49
N ALA A 275 -22.05 -32.49 -10.38
CA ALA A 275 -21.52 -31.93 -9.14
C ALA A 275 -22.60 -31.72 -8.07
N ARG A 276 -23.81 -31.31 -8.48
CA ARG A 276 -24.89 -30.90 -7.55
C ARG A 276 -25.98 -31.93 -7.33
N LYS A 277 -26.28 -32.77 -8.33
CA LYS A 277 -27.43 -33.70 -8.34
C LYS A 277 -28.70 -33.04 -7.76
N PRO A 278 -29.15 -31.92 -8.35
CA PRO A 278 -30.24 -31.12 -7.78
C PRO A 278 -31.55 -31.91 -7.77
N ALA A 279 -32.43 -31.60 -6.82
CA ALA A 279 -33.81 -32.05 -6.86
C ALA A 279 -34.56 -31.37 -8.03
N PRO A 280 -35.62 -32.00 -8.57
CA PRO A 280 -36.45 -31.37 -9.59
C PRO A 280 -37.06 -30.04 -9.12
N GLY A 281 -37.33 -29.14 -10.07
CA GLY A 281 -37.99 -27.85 -9.83
C GLY A 281 -37.05 -26.63 -9.76
N GLY A 282 -35.74 -26.83 -9.77
CA GLY A 282 -34.77 -25.73 -9.92
C GLY A 282 -34.83 -25.06 -11.29
N ILE A 283 -34.50 -23.77 -11.34
CA ILE A 283 -34.52 -22.98 -12.58
C ILE A 283 -33.10 -22.86 -13.14
N VAL A 284 -32.94 -23.04 -14.45
CA VAL A 284 -31.70 -22.70 -15.17
C VAL A 284 -31.98 -21.51 -16.07
N HIS A 285 -31.40 -20.37 -15.73
CA HIS A 285 -31.52 -19.12 -16.46
C HIS A 285 -30.33 -18.90 -17.39
N ALA A 286 -30.61 -18.56 -18.65
CA ALA A 286 -29.61 -18.26 -19.67
C ALA A 286 -30.06 -17.04 -20.50
N ASP A 287 -29.10 -16.30 -21.06
CA ASP A 287 -29.43 -15.27 -22.05
C ASP A 287 -29.90 -15.88 -23.38
N HIS A 288 -30.58 -15.10 -24.23
CA HIS A 288 -31.10 -15.52 -25.55
C HIS A 288 -30.00 -15.76 -26.61
N GLY A 289 -28.86 -16.34 -26.22
CA GLY A 289 -27.85 -16.81 -27.15
C GLY A 289 -28.33 -18.05 -27.91
N VAL A 290 -27.97 -18.15 -29.20
CA VAL A 290 -28.32 -19.29 -30.07
C VAL A 290 -27.85 -20.64 -29.52
N GLN A 291 -26.79 -20.66 -28.69
CA GLN A 291 -26.30 -21.86 -28.03
C GLN A 291 -27.25 -22.31 -26.91
N PHE A 292 -27.81 -21.37 -26.15
CA PHE A 292 -28.71 -21.63 -25.03
C PHE A 292 -30.13 -21.97 -25.49
N THR A 293 -30.56 -21.46 -26.64
CA THR A 293 -31.86 -21.83 -27.25
C THR A 293 -31.81 -23.15 -28.03
N SER A 294 -30.65 -23.81 -28.09
CA SER A 294 -30.51 -25.09 -28.78
C SER A 294 -31.38 -26.19 -28.13
N TRP A 295 -31.89 -27.08 -28.98
CA TRP A 295 -32.72 -28.21 -28.53
C TRP A 295 -31.98 -29.10 -27.54
N ALA A 296 -30.70 -29.40 -27.80
CA ALA A 296 -29.87 -30.23 -26.92
C ALA A 296 -29.74 -29.64 -25.51
N PHE A 297 -29.54 -28.33 -25.39
CA PHE A 297 -29.45 -27.66 -24.09
C PHE A 297 -30.79 -27.68 -23.34
N THR A 298 -31.87 -27.30 -24.01
CA THR A 298 -33.21 -27.27 -23.40
C THR A 298 -33.68 -28.67 -22.99
N GLN A 299 -33.43 -29.69 -23.82
CA GLN A 299 -33.75 -31.07 -23.52
C GLN A 299 -32.94 -31.58 -22.31
N LYS A 300 -31.65 -31.23 -22.21
CA LYS A 300 -30.81 -31.62 -21.08
C LYS A 300 -31.35 -31.05 -19.76
N ILE A 301 -31.72 -29.77 -19.73
CA ILE A 301 -32.34 -29.12 -18.55
C ILE A 301 -33.61 -29.88 -18.14
N ARG A 302 -34.53 -30.11 -19.09
CA ARG A 302 -35.80 -30.81 -18.83
C ARG A 302 -35.58 -32.25 -18.36
N SER A 303 -34.61 -32.97 -18.93
CA SER A 303 -34.27 -34.34 -18.54
C SER A 303 -33.74 -34.45 -17.12
N ALA A 304 -33.16 -33.36 -16.59
CA ALA A 304 -32.71 -33.27 -15.21
C ALA A 304 -33.82 -32.82 -14.24
N GLY A 305 -35.06 -32.65 -14.71
CA GLY A 305 -36.18 -32.16 -13.90
C GLY A 305 -36.09 -30.66 -13.57
N LEU A 306 -35.25 -29.91 -14.30
CA LEU A 306 -35.09 -28.47 -14.12
C LEU A 306 -35.95 -27.69 -15.14
N LEU A 307 -36.21 -26.43 -14.84
CA LEU A 307 -37.02 -25.53 -15.66
C LEU A 307 -36.12 -24.54 -16.42
N PRO A 308 -36.11 -24.54 -17.76
CA PRO A 308 -35.38 -23.54 -18.52
C PRO A 308 -36.07 -22.18 -18.41
N SER A 309 -35.29 -21.13 -18.19
CA SER A 309 -35.72 -19.73 -18.23
C SER A 309 -34.76 -18.97 -19.14
N PHE A 310 -35.29 -18.13 -20.01
CA PHE A 310 -34.48 -17.31 -20.91
C PHE A 310 -34.77 -15.83 -20.65
N GLY A 311 -33.73 -15.02 -20.42
CA GLY A 311 -33.88 -13.58 -20.12
C GLY A 311 -34.28 -12.77 -21.36
N THR A 312 -35.08 -11.72 -21.25
CA THR A 312 -35.66 -11.04 -22.43
C THR A 312 -34.64 -10.54 -23.47
N VAL A 313 -34.98 -10.63 -24.77
CA VAL A 313 -34.09 -10.19 -25.86
C VAL A 313 -33.76 -8.70 -25.68
N GLY A 314 -32.48 -8.40 -25.46
CA GLY A 314 -31.97 -7.03 -25.38
C GLY A 314 -31.88 -6.42 -23.97
N ASP A 315 -32.10 -7.19 -22.90
CA ASP A 315 -31.96 -6.71 -21.52
C ASP A 315 -30.72 -7.29 -20.81
N ALA A 316 -29.64 -6.50 -20.74
CA ALA A 316 -28.40 -6.88 -20.05
C ALA A 316 -28.57 -7.08 -18.53
N LEU A 317 -29.71 -6.67 -17.95
CA LEU A 317 -29.93 -6.78 -16.50
C LEU A 317 -30.36 -8.18 -16.05
N ASP A 318 -30.74 -9.05 -16.99
CA ASP A 318 -31.27 -10.39 -16.69
C ASP A 318 -30.16 -11.38 -16.26
N ASN A 319 -28.89 -11.05 -16.53
CA ASN A 319 -27.72 -11.87 -16.17
C ASN A 319 -26.69 -11.17 -15.25
N ALA A 320 -27.13 -10.20 -14.45
CA ALA A 320 -26.25 -9.33 -13.65
C ALA A 320 -25.27 -10.09 -12.70
N MET A 321 -25.64 -11.29 -12.24
CA MET A 321 -24.76 -12.12 -11.40
C MET A 321 -23.56 -12.66 -12.17
N MET A 322 -23.78 -13.09 -13.41
CA MET A 322 -22.73 -13.63 -14.24
C MET A 322 -21.86 -12.51 -14.81
N GLU A 323 -22.44 -11.37 -15.19
CA GLU A 323 -21.68 -10.16 -15.52
C GLU A 323 -20.72 -9.76 -14.38
N SER A 324 -21.19 -9.82 -13.13
CA SER A 324 -20.37 -9.53 -11.95
C SER A 324 -19.22 -10.54 -11.77
N PHE A 325 -19.47 -11.81 -12.12
CA PHE A 325 -18.45 -12.86 -12.11
C PHE A 325 -17.39 -12.61 -13.19
N TRP A 326 -17.81 -12.39 -14.44
CA TRP A 326 -16.90 -12.10 -15.55
C TRP A 326 -16.10 -10.83 -15.33
N SER A 327 -16.72 -9.77 -14.83
CA SER A 327 -16.03 -8.53 -14.48
C SER A 327 -14.96 -8.74 -13.39
N SER A 328 -15.28 -9.59 -12.39
CA SER A 328 -14.30 -9.97 -11.37
C SER A 328 -13.13 -10.74 -11.98
N MET A 329 -13.40 -11.76 -12.81
CA MET A 329 -12.35 -12.54 -13.48
C MET A 329 -11.51 -11.67 -14.43
N GLN A 330 -12.15 -10.73 -15.14
CA GLN A 330 -11.46 -9.80 -16.03
C GLN A 330 -10.39 -9.00 -15.29
N ILE A 331 -10.74 -8.45 -14.12
CA ILE A 331 -9.84 -7.63 -13.32
C ILE A 331 -8.80 -8.49 -12.57
N GLU A 332 -9.26 -9.56 -11.92
CA GLU A 332 -8.45 -10.34 -11.00
C GLU A 332 -7.53 -11.34 -11.72
N LEU A 333 -7.87 -11.77 -12.94
CA LEU A 333 -7.10 -12.73 -13.75
C LEU A 333 -6.70 -12.18 -15.12
N LEU A 334 -7.67 -11.81 -15.97
CA LEU A 334 -7.41 -11.66 -17.41
C LEU A 334 -6.57 -10.42 -17.75
N ASN A 335 -6.81 -9.30 -17.06
CA ASN A 335 -6.09 -8.04 -17.25
C ASN A 335 -4.68 -8.06 -16.64
N ARG A 336 -4.30 -9.11 -15.92
CA ARG A 336 -3.02 -9.20 -15.20
C ARG A 336 -1.83 -9.39 -16.12
N LYS A 337 -2.03 -10.04 -17.28
CA LYS A 337 -0.98 -10.31 -18.26
C LYS A 337 -1.57 -10.55 -19.64
N LYS A 338 -0.72 -10.60 -20.66
CA LYS A 338 -1.09 -11.05 -22.00
C LYS A 338 -0.92 -12.56 -22.10
N TRP A 339 -1.91 -13.23 -22.70
CA TRP A 339 -1.98 -14.68 -22.85
C TRP A 339 -1.41 -15.10 -24.20
N ARG A 340 -0.48 -16.06 -24.19
CA ARG A 340 0.19 -16.50 -25.42
C ARG A 340 -0.64 -17.58 -26.11
N THR A 341 -0.98 -18.63 -25.38
CA THR A 341 -1.61 -19.82 -25.95
C THR A 341 -3.02 -20.06 -25.41
N ARG A 342 -3.84 -20.80 -26.16
CA ARG A 342 -5.19 -21.20 -25.69
C ARG A 342 -5.11 -22.05 -24.42
N ILE A 343 -4.15 -22.97 -24.36
CA ILE A 343 -3.94 -23.89 -23.21
C ILE A 343 -3.53 -23.12 -21.96
N GLU A 344 -2.62 -22.13 -22.08
CA GLU A 344 -2.20 -21.30 -20.96
C GLU A 344 -3.39 -20.58 -20.32
N LEU A 345 -4.24 -19.98 -21.15
CA LEU A 345 -5.42 -19.27 -20.67
C LEU A 345 -6.47 -20.24 -20.09
N ALA A 346 -6.74 -21.37 -20.75
CA ALA A 346 -7.68 -22.37 -20.27
C ALA A 346 -7.29 -22.90 -18.87
N ASN A 347 -6.02 -23.24 -18.67
CA ASN A 347 -5.50 -23.67 -17.37
C ASN A 347 -5.63 -22.58 -16.30
N ALA A 348 -5.43 -21.32 -16.67
CA ALA A 348 -5.54 -20.22 -15.73
C ALA A 348 -7.01 -19.90 -15.36
N ILE A 349 -7.95 -20.04 -16.29
CA ILE A 349 -9.38 -19.92 -16.02
C ILE A 349 -9.83 -21.06 -15.09
N PHE A 350 -9.43 -22.30 -15.41
CA PHE A 350 -9.68 -23.47 -14.56
C PHE A 350 -9.21 -23.24 -13.11
N GLU A 351 -7.94 -22.88 -12.96
CA GLU A 351 -7.33 -22.64 -11.66
C GLU A 351 -8.01 -21.48 -10.93
N TYR A 352 -8.36 -20.41 -11.64
CA TYR A 352 -9.09 -19.29 -11.07
C TYR A 352 -10.46 -19.71 -10.56
N ILE A 353 -11.23 -20.52 -11.30
CA ILE A 353 -12.58 -20.94 -10.88
C ILE A 353 -12.49 -21.90 -9.69
N GLU A 354 -11.73 -22.99 -9.83
CA GLU A 354 -11.72 -24.11 -8.88
C GLU A 354 -10.93 -23.84 -7.60
N VAL A 355 -9.79 -23.14 -7.72
CA VAL A 355 -8.88 -22.95 -6.59
C VAL A 355 -9.10 -21.59 -5.96
N PHE A 356 -9.25 -20.53 -6.76
CA PHE A 356 -9.33 -19.18 -6.22
C PHE A 356 -10.76 -18.73 -5.94
N TYR A 357 -11.60 -18.59 -6.96
CA TYR A 357 -12.94 -18.02 -6.87
C TYR A 357 -13.83 -18.82 -5.92
N ASN A 358 -13.96 -20.13 -6.14
CA ASN A 358 -14.87 -20.95 -5.33
C ASN A 358 -14.38 -21.16 -3.89
N ARG A 359 -13.07 -21.36 -3.69
CA ARG A 359 -12.52 -21.87 -2.41
C ARG A 359 -11.77 -20.84 -1.57
N ARG A 360 -11.29 -19.74 -2.16
CA ARG A 360 -10.45 -18.75 -1.45
C ARG A 360 -11.01 -17.34 -1.49
N ARG A 361 -11.70 -16.96 -2.57
CA ARG A 361 -12.15 -15.59 -2.81
C ARG A 361 -13.28 -15.21 -1.85
N ARG A 362 -13.02 -14.25 -0.98
CA ARG A 362 -14.00 -13.68 -0.04
C ARG A 362 -15.06 -12.87 -0.79
N HIS A 363 -16.33 -13.26 -0.63
CA HIS A 363 -17.45 -12.67 -1.38
C HIS A 363 -18.30 -11.75 -0.51
N SER A 364 -18.39 -10.46 -0.84
CA SER A 364 -19.07 -9.47 0.01
C SER A 364 -20.57 -9.70 0.16
N SER A 365 -21.24 -10.29 -0.84
CA SER A 365 -22.67 -10.63 -0.72
C SER A 365 -22.94 -11.82 0.20
N LEU A 366 -21.91 -12.59 0.55
CA LEU A 366 -22.00 -13.77 1.43
C LEU A 366 -21.45 -13.46 2.82
N GLY A 367 -21.46 -12.18 3.23
CA GLY A 367 -20.82 -11.75 4.48
C GLY A 367 -19.31 -11.99 4.50
N TYR A 368 -18.66 -11.98 3.33
CA TYR A 368 -17.24 -12.33 3.14
C TYR A 368 -16.88 -13.79 3.45
N GLN A 369 -17.84 -14.72 3.46
CA GLN A 369 -17.50 -16.14 3.32
C GLN A 369 -17.02 -16.44 1.89
N THR A 370 -16.30 -17.54 1.70
CA THR A 370 -16.02 -18.06 0.36
C THR A 370 -17.28 -18.73 -0.18
N PRO A 371 -17.49 -18.80 -1.51
CA PRO A 371 -18.64 -19.50 -2.08
C PRO A 371 -18.75 -20.95 -1.59
N THR A 372 -17.62 -21.65 -1.43
CA THR A 372 -17.60 -23.03 -0.93
C THR A 372 -17.97 -23.13 0.54
N ASP A 373 -17.43 -22.26 1.41
CA ASP A 373 -17.73 -22.31 2.84
C ASP A 373 -19.20 -22.00 3.11
N PHE A 374 -19.74 -21.00 2.40
CA PHE A 374 -21.15 -20.62 2.51
C PHE A 374 -22.07 -21.76 2.05
N ASP A 375 -21.75 -22.37 0.91
CA ASP A 375 -22.46 -23.52 0.34
C ASP A 375 -22.47 -24.74 1.30
N LEU A 376 -21.33 -25.03 1.93
CA LEU A 376 -21.21 -26.10 2.92
C LEU A 376 -21.98 -25.79 4.21
N ALA A 377 -21.92 -24.54 4.69
CA ALA A 377 -22.65 -24.12 5.88
C ALA A 377 -24.16 -24.25 5.68
N LEU A 378 -24.68 -23.85 4.52
CA LEU A 378 -26.09 -23.93 4.19
C LEU A 378 -26.56 -25.39 4.02
N SER A 379 -25.74 -26.23 3.37
CA SER A 379 -26.03 -27.67 3.22
C SER A 379 -26.12 -28.39 4.57
N LYS A 380 -25.28 -28.01 5.55
CA LYS A 380 -25.35 -28.53 6.92
C LYS A 380 -26.64 -28.11 7.63
N GLN A 381 -27.05 -26.84 7.48
CA GLN A 381 -28.29 -26.34 8.08
C GLN A 381 -29.52 -27.08 7.55
N LEU A 382 -29.58 -27.32 6.24
CA LEU A 382 -30.69 -28.03 5.58
C LEU A 382 -30.75 -29.53 5.89
N THR A 383 -29.65 -30.14 6.34
CA THR A 383 -29.61 -31.56 6.74
C THR A 383 -29.84 -31.75 8.24
N SER A 384 -29.66 -30.69 9.04
CA SER A 384 -29.90 -30.69 10.49
C SER A 384 -31.31 -30.25 10.90
N ALA A 385 -32.08 -29.69 9.97
CA ALA A 385 -33.48 -29.30 10.12
C ALA A 385 -34.37 -30.39 9.51
#